data_AF-A0A933IVC5-F1
#
_entry.id   AF-A0A933IVC5-F1
#
_cell.length_a   1.000
_cell.length_b   1.000
_cell.length_c   1.000
_cell.angle_alpha   90.00
_cell.angle_beta   90.00
_cell.angle_gamma   90.00
#
_symmetry.space_group_name_H-M   'P 1'
#
loop_
_entity.id
_entity.type
_entity.pdbx_description
1 polymer ?
#
loop_
_entity_poly.entity_id
_entity_poly.type
_entity_poly.pdbx_seq_one_letter_code
_entity_poly.pdbx_strand_id
1 'polypeptide(L)'
;MISIICIIAKNRAIGFKNKLLYDIPDDMKHFKDITTGHVVIMGENTFHSMSDLALPSRVNIVLTKDKNFIAENCLIAHSLKQKKSSSA
;
A
#
# COMPACT_ATOMS: atom_id res chain seq x y z
N MET A 1 -5.86 14.09 7.60
CA MET A 1 -4.89 14.54 6.57
C MET A 1 -4.53 13.35 5.70
N ILE A 2 -4.37 13.54 4.39
CA ILE A 2 -3.98 12.47 3.45
C ILE A 2 -2.65 12.88 2.82
N SER A 3 -1.71 11.94 2.74
CA SER A 3 -0.40 12.13 2.14
C SER A 3 -0.14 11.05 1.09
N ILE A 4 0.63 11.39 0.06
CA ILE A 4 1.08 10.45 -0.97
C ILE A 4 2.59 10.31 -0.84
N ILE A 5 3.08 9.08 -0.82
CA ILE A 5 4.51 8.75 -0.87
C ILE A 5 4.78 7.80 -2.04
N CYS A 6 5.80 8.09 -2.84
CA CYS A 6 6.29 7.21 -3.90
C CYS A 6 7.73 7.53 -4.30
N ILE A 7 8.48 6.53 -4.76
CA ILE A 7 9.65 6.74 -5.62
C ILE A 7 9.12 7.04 -7.03
N ILE A 8 9.64 8.10 -7.64
CA ILE A 8 9.25 8.51 -9.00
C ILE A 8 10.48 8.82 -9.84
N ALA A 9 10.56 8.19 -11.01
CA ALA A 9 11.59 8.48 -12.01
C ALA A 9 11.33 9.83 -12.69
N LYS A 10 12.33 10.40 -13.36
CA LYS A 10 12.21 11.69 -14.09
C LYS A 10 11.07 11.71 -15.11
N ASN A 11 10.75 10.56 -15.70
CA ASN A 11 9.64 10.37 -16.65
C ASN A 11 8.30 10.00 -15.97
N ARG A 12 8.18 10.19 -14.66
CA ARG A 12 7.01 9.85 -13.82
C ARG A 12 6.72 8.36 -13.66
N ALA A 13 7.63 7.48 -14.07
CA ALA A 13 7.45 6.06 -13.83
C ALA A 13 7.64 5.74 -12.33
N ILE A 14 6.83 4.82 -11.80
CA ILE A 14 6.85 4.39 -10.39
C ILE A 14 7.10 2.87 -10.22
N GLY A 15 6.94 2.09 -11.29
CA GLY A 15 7.11 0.64 -11.27
C GLY A 15 7.10 0.05 -12.68
N PHE A 16 7.62 -1.16 -12.83
CA PHE A 16 7.63 -1.93 -14.07
C PHE A 16 7.45 -3.42 -13.77
N LYS A 17 6.53 -4.09 -14.49
CA LYS A 17 6.21 -5.53 -14.29
C LYS A 17 5.96 -5.91 -12.82
N ASN A 18 5.12 -5.15 -12.12
CA ASN A 18 4.80 -5.31 -10.69
C ASN A 18 6.05 -5.33 -9.78
N LYS A 19 7.07 -4.55 -10.12
CA LYS A 19 8.25 -4.32 -9.29
C LYS A 19 8.61 -2.85 -9.26
N LEU A 20 9.36 -2.45 -8.24
CA LEU A 20 9.99 -1.14 -8.18
C LEU A 20 10.99 -0.98 -9.34
N LEU A 21 11.12 0.24 -9.86
CA LEU A 21 12.09 0.56 -10.91
C LEU A 21 13.53 0.47 -10.40
N TYR A 22 13.72 0.84 -9.14
CA TYR A 22 14.99 0.89 -8.46
C TYR A 22 14.82 0.29 -7.06
N ASP A 23 15.78 -0.53 -6.65
CA ASP A 23 15.90 -0.99 -5.27
C ASP A 23 16.90 -0.06 -4.56
N ILE A 24 16.37 0.86 -3.75
CA ILE A 24 17.15 1.87 -3.03
C ILE A 24 16.92 1.63 -1.53
N PRO A 25 17.86 0.98 -0.84
CA PRO A 25 17.68 0.60 0.57
C PRO A 25 17.35 1.79 1.49
N ASP A 26 17.97 2.94 1.26
CA ASP A 26 17.72 4.16 2.04
C ASP A 26 16.32 4.72 1.84
N ASP A 27 15.77 4.62 0.63
CA ASP A 27 14.38 5.03 0.36
C ASP A 27 13.40 4.08 1.07
N MET A 28 13.66 2.77 1.02
CA MET A 28 12.85 1.80 1.73
C MET A 28 12.88 2.01 3.26
N LYS A 29 14.05 2.40 3.80
CA LYS A 29 14.17 2.81 5.21
C LYS A 29 13.33 4.05 5.48
N HIS A 30 13.46 5.09 4.65
CA HIS A 30 12.67 6.31 4.77
C HIS A 30 11.16 6.05 4.73
N PHE A 31 10.70 5.23 3.77
CA PHE A 31 9.29 4.81 3.67
C PHE A 31 8.82 4.11 4.95
N LYS A 32 9.63 3.21 5.52
CA LYS A 32 9.29 2.57 6.80
C LYS A 32 9.20 3.59 7.92
N ASP A 33 10.18 4.47 8.06
CA ASP A 33 10.25 5.45 9.14
C ASP A 33 9.03 6.37 9.15
N ILE A 34 8.58 6.83 7.99
CA ILE A 34 7.44 7.77 7.93
C ILE A 34 6.07 7.09 7.96
N THR A 35 5.97 5.81 7.56
CA THR A 35 4.68 5.10 7.52
C THR A 35 4.41 4.25 8.74
N THR A 36 5.42 3.91 9.54
CA THR A 36 5.25 3.11 10.76
C THR A 36 4.25 3.78 11.71
N GLY A 37 3.36 2.99 12.31
CA GLY A 37 2.30 3.48 13.20
C GLY A 37 1.12 4.15 12.49
N HIS A 38 1.16 4.28 11.16
CA HIS A 38 0.10 4.91 10.38
C HIS A 38 -0.75 3.89 9.60
N VAL A 39 -1.85 4.38 9.05
CA VAL A 39 -2.65 3.66 8.06
C VAL A 39 -2.00 3.83 6.69
N VAL A 40 -1.73 2.71 6.00
CA VAL A 40 -1.21 2.70 4.64
C VAL A 40 -2.27 2.13 3.70
N ILE A 41 -2.54 2.85 2.61
CA ILE A 41 -3.48 2.42 1.58
C ILE A 41 -2.68 2.09 0.33
N MET A 42 -2.93 0.92 -0.24
CA MET A 42 -2.28 0.46 -1.47
C MET A 42 -3.29 -0.21 -2.40
N GLY A 43 -2.95 -0.34 -3.67
CA GLY A 43 -3.74 -1.14 -4.61
C GLY A 43 -3.39 -2.63 -4.54
N GLU A 44 -4.28 -3.47 -5.05
CA GLU A 44 -4.10 -4.93 -5.17
C GLU A 44 -2.77 -5.33 -5.83
N ASN A 45 -2.44 -4.77 -7.00
CA ASN A 45 -1.16 -5.09 -7.67
C ASN A 45 0.07 -4.70 -6.84
N THR A 46 -0.02 -3.63 -6.04
CA THR A 46 1.07 -3.23 -5.14
C THR A 46 1.20 -4.24 -4.00
N PHE A 47 0.09 -4.73 -3.46
CA PHE A 47 0.10 -5.79 -2.45
C PHE A 47 0.77 -7.07 -2.98
N HIS A 48 0.37 -7.52 -4.17
CA HIS A 48 1.02 -8.67 -4.85
C HIS A 48 2.52 -8.45 -5.09
N SER A 49 2.94 -7.23 -5.43
CA SER A 49 4.37 -6.91 -5.62
C SER A 49 5.20 -7.05 -4.34
N MET A 50 4.57 -7.01 -3.17
CA MET A 50 5.19 -7.20 -1.85
C MET A 50 5.02 -8.63 -1.33
N SER A 51 4.87 -9.60 -2.23
CA SER A 51 4.72 -11.02 -1.90
C SER A 51 3.48 -11.33 -1.06
N ASP A 52 2.40 -10.56 -1.22
CA ASP A 52 1.14 -10.76 -0.52
C ASP A 52 1.25 -10.64 1.00
N LEU A 53 2.19 -9.82 1.47
CA LEU A 53 2.44 -9.60 2.90
C LEU A 53 2.06 -8.18 3.32
N ALA A 54 1.29 -8.11 4.40
CA ALA A 54 1.02 -6.87 5.10
C ALA A 54 2.30 -6.27 5.66
N LEU A 55 2.42 -4.96 5.56
CA LEU A 55 3.54 -4.24 6.12
C LEU A 55 3.45 -4.23 7.66
N PRO A 56 4.46 -4.69 8.41
CA PRO A 56 4.37 -4.80 9.88
C PRO A 56 4.24 -3.42 10.53
N SER A 57 3.62 -3.41 11.72
CA SER A 57 3.42 -2.20 12.54
C SER A 57 2.64 -1.09 11.85
N ARG A 58 1.77 -1.45 10.90
CA ARG A 58 0.91 -0.56 10.11
C ARG A 58 -0.48 -1.16 9.96
N VAL A 59 -1.49 -0.29 9.88
CA VAL A 59 -2.82 -0.70 9.45
C VAL A 59 -2.80 -0.69 7.92
N ASN A 60 -2.81 -1.88 7.31
CA ASN A 60 -2.77 -2.02 5.86
C ASN A 60 -4.21 -2.01 5.32
N ILE A 61 -4.46 -1.20 4.29
CA ILE A 61 -5.70 -1.21 3.53
C ILE A 61 -5.38 -1.54 2.08
N VAL A 62 -5.92 -2.64 1.57
CA VAL A 62 -5.82 -3.01 0.16
C VAL A 62 -7.10 -2.58 -0.56
N LEU A 63 -6.94 -1.73 -1.58
CA LEU A 63 -8.01 -1.30 -2.45
C LEU A 63 -8.09 -2.24 -3.66
N THR A 64 -9.20 -2.96 -3.78
CA THR A 64 -9.46 -3.93 -4.85
C THR A 64 -10.91 -3.86 -5.32
N LYS A 65 -11.15 -4.12 -6.60
CA LYS A 65 -12.51 -4.28 -7.14
C LYS A 65 -13.06 -5.69 -6.96
N ASP A 66 -12.21 -6.67 -6.67
CA ASP A 66 -12.62 -8.03 -6.41
C ASP A 66 -13.23 -8.14 -5.00
N LYS A 67 -14.50 -8.54 -4.95
CA LYS A 67 -15.25 -8.70 -3.69
C LYS A 67 -14.87 -9.95 -2.92
N ASN A 68 -14.19 -10.89 -3.57
CA ASN A 68 -13.73 -12.15 -2.99
C ASN A 68 -12.26 -12.11 -2.59
N PHE A 69 -11.59 -10.97 -2.77
CA PHE A 69 -10.19 -10.81 -2.43
C PHE A 69 -9.97 -10.94 -0.92
N ILE A 70 -8.99 -11.76 -0.55
CA ILE A 70 -8.59 -12.00 0.84
C ILE A 70 -7.11 -11.67 0.95
N ALA A 71 -6.78 -10.80 1.90
CA ALA A 71 -5.40 -10.54 2.30
C ALA A 71 -5.29 -10.62 3.81
N GLU A 72 -4.37 -11.44 4.29
CA GLU A 72 -4.15 -11.60 5.73
C GLU A 72 -3.59 -10.29 6.33
N ASN A 73 -4.01 -9.97 7.55
CA ASN A 73 -3.56 -8.78 8.29
C ASN A 73 -3.80 -7.44 7.57
N CYS A 74 -4.73 -7.43 6.61
CA CYS A 74 -5.13 -6.26 5.85
C CYS A 74 -6.64 -6.00 5.99
N LEU A 75 -7.02 -4.73 5.95
CA LEU A 75 -8.41 -4.33 5.72
C LEU A 75 -8.64 -4.24 4.22
N ILE A 76 -9.81 -4.68 3.76
CA ILE A 76 -10.18 -4.60 2.35
C ILE A 76 -11.14 -3.44 2.13
N ALA A 77 -10.89 -2.65 1.08
CA ALA A 77 -11.80 -1.62 0.60
C ALA A 77 -12.06 -1.82 -0.90
N HIS A 78 -13.26 -1.47 -1.34
CA HIS A 78 -13.69 -1.58 -2.73
C HIS A 78 -13.90 -0.23 -3.43
N SER A 79 -13.78 0.87 -2.69
CA SER A 79 -13.76 2.21 -3.26
C SER A 79 -13.09 3.21 -2.32
N LEU A 80 -12.57 4.31 -2.87
CA LEU A 80 -11.97 5.40 -2.09
C LEU A 80 -12.96 6.13 -1.18
N LYS A 81 -14.27 6.07 -1.49
CA LYS A 81 -15.33 6.73 -0.72
C LYS A 81 -16.03 5.80 0.26
N GLN A 82 -15.54 4.58 0.42
CA GLN A 82 -16.17 3.62 1.31
C GLN A 82 -16.09 4.12 2.76
N LYS A 83 -17.24 4.48 3.32
CA LYS A 83 -17.35 4.78 4.75
C LYS A 83 -17.16 3.46 5.49
N LYS A 84 -16.22 3.43 6.44
CA LYS A 84 -16.19 2.36 7.44
C LYS A 84 -17.47 2.46 8.24
N SER A 85 -18.26 1.38 8.28
CA SER A 85 -19.17 1.14 9.38
C SER A 85 -18.29 0.93 10.60
N SER A 86 -18.18 1.96 11.43
CA SER A 86 -17.53 1.88 12.73
C SER A 86 -18.33 0.90 13.60
N SER A 87 -17.87 -0.34 13.69
CA SER A 87 -18.22 -1.23 14.79
C SER A 87 -17.41 -0.76 16.01
N ALA A 88 -18.14 -0.46 17.08
CA ALA A 88 -17.64 0.02 18.37
C ALA A 88 -16.61 -0.92 19.01
#